data_AF-A0A953NIL3-F1
#
_entry.id   AF-A0A953NIL3-F1
#
_cell.length_a   1.000
_cell.length_b   1.000
_cell.length_c   1.000
_cell.angle_alpha   90.00
_cell.angle_beta   90.00
_cell.angle_gamma   90.00
#
_symmetry.space_group_name_H-M   'P 1'
#
loop_
_entity.id
_entity.type
_entity.pdbx_description
1 polymer ?
#
loop_
_entity_poly.entity_id
_entity_poly.type
_entity_poly.pdbx_seq_one_letter_code
_entity_poly.pdbx_strand_id
1 'polypeptide(L)'
;MTANLIDFVKSLNKYIQKLIGEAKYNKTEFGVIIGTNQDGSYKVKINDNIHNIYAVEGLNLAVNDIVLIEIANNNFSFKYIKCKRPKLNDY
;
A
#
# COMPACT_ATOMS: atom_id res chain seq x y z
N MET A 1 21.12 11.78 -35.18
CA MET A 1 21.86 11.31 -33.98
C MET A 1 21.01 11.34 -32.69
N THR A 2 19.94 12.13 -32.61
CA THR A 2 19.08 12.28 -31.41
C THR A 2 18.07 11.14 -31.19
N ALA A 3 17.60 10.46 -32.25
CA ALA A 3 16.62 9.38 -32.15
C ALA A 3 17.14 8.16 -31.34
N ASN A 4 18.40 7.76 -31.57
CA ASN A 4 19.02 6.62 -30.86
C ASN A 4 19.17 6.84 -29.36
N LEU A 5 19.40 8.08 -28.92
CA LEU A 5 19.52 8.39 -27.49
C LEU A 5 18.16 8.30 -26.79
N ILE A 6 17.10 8.80 -27.44
CA ILE A 6 15.73 8.76 -26.92
C ILE A 6 15.25 7.31 -26.77
N ASP A 7 15.47 6.48 -27.78
CA ASP A 7 15.04 5.08 -27.75
C ASP A 7 15.85 4.24 -26.75
N PHE A 8 17.14 4.56 -26.57
CA PHE A 8 17.96 4.00 -25.49
C PHE A 8 17.40 4.35 -24.11
N VAL A 9 17.10 5.63 -23.84
CA VAL A 9 16.55 6.07 -22.55
C VAL A 9 15.20 5.42 -22.26
N LYS A 10 14.31 5.31 -23.26
CA LYS A 10 13.03 4.59 -23.12
C LYS A 10 13.23 3.11 -22.77
N SER A 11 14.17 2.45 -23.45
CA SER A 11 14.48 1.03 -23.20
C SER A 11 15.06 0.82 -21.80
N LEU A 12 15.95 1.72 -21.36
CA LEU A 12 16.54 1.71 -20.03
C LEU A 12 15.47 1.92 -18.95
N ASN A 13 14.55 2.88 -19.14
CA ASN A 13 13.43 3.09 -18.24
C ASN A 13 12.54 1.85 -18.14
N LYS A 14 12.22 1.19 -19.26
CA LYS A 14 11.43 -0.04 -19.27
C LYS A 14 12.13 -1.16 -18.47
N TYR A 15 13.44 -1.29 -18.62
CA TYR A 15 14.23 -2.26 -17.88
C TYR A 15 14.27 -1.96 -16.37
N ILE A 16 14.48 -0.71 -15.98
CA ILE A 16 14.44 -0.28 -14.57
C ILE A 16 13.07 -0.57 -13.96
N GLN A 17 11.98 -0.24 -14.64
CA GLN A 17 10.62 -0.53 -14.15
C GLN A 17 10.37 -2.02 -13.98
N LYS A 18 10.91 -2.86 -14.88
CA LYS A 18 10.88 -4.32 -14.73
C LYS A 18 11.62 -4.76 -13.46
N LEU A 19 12.84 -4.27 -13.23
CA LEU A 19 13.61 -4.62 -12.03
C LEU A 19 12.91 -4.17 -10.74
N ILE A 20 12.30 -2.98 -10.73
CA ILE A 20 11.52 -2.49 -9.58
C ILE A 20 10.29 -3.36 -9.34
N GLY A 21 9.61 -3.81 -10.41
CA GLY A 21 8.47 -4.72 -10.31
C GLY A 21 8.83 -6.12 -9.82
N GLU A 22 10.06 -6.58 -10.10
CA GLU A 22 10.59 -7.88 -9.65
C GLU A 22 11.23 -7.81 -8.25
N ALA A 23 11.53 -6.61 -7.75
CA ALA A 23 12.14 -6.42 -6.44
C ALA A 23 11.20 -6.85 -5.31
N LYS A 24 11.64 -7.83 -4.52
CA LYS A 24 10.90 -8.38 -3.38
C LYS A 24 11.09 -7.50 -2.14
N TYR A 25 10.44 -6.35 -2.14
CA TYR A 25 10.32 -5.51 -0.95
C TYR A 25 8.85 -5.36 -0.56
N ASN A 26 8.61 -5.17 0.73
CA ASN A 26 7.29 -4.82 1.22
C ASN A 26 7.19 -3.29 1.25
N LYS A 27 6.14 -2.76 0.63
CA LYS A 27 5.82 -1.34 0.68
C LYS A 27 4.88 -1.10 1.86
N THR A 28 4.99 0.06 2.49
CA THR A 28 4.04 0.49 3.52
C THR A 28 3.32 1.75 3.09
N GLU A 29 2.02 1.82 3.38
CA GLU A 29 1.18 2.98 3.16
C GLU A 29 0.31 3.26 4.39
N PHE A 30 -0.13 4.50 4.54
CA PHE A 30 -1.11 4.87 5.56
C PHE A 30 -2.51 4.87 4.97
N GLY A 31 -3.48 4.45 5.77
CA GLY A 31 -4.89 4.52 5.44
C GLY A 31 -5.73 4.91 6.65
N VAL A 32 -6.96 5.31 6.39
CA VAL A 32 -7.95 5.60 7.43
C VAL A 32 -9.10 4.62 7.30
N ILE A 33 -9.47 3.98 8.40
CA ILE A 33 -10.65 3.11 8.44
C ILE A 33 -11.90 3.98 8.32
N ILE A 34 -12.73 3.71 7.32
CA ILE A 34 -14.00 4.41 7.09
C ILE A 34 -15.22 3.51 7.31
N GLY A 35 -15.01 2.22 7.56
CA GLY A 35 -16.08 1.28 7.85
C GLY A 35 -15.59 -0.17 7.99
N THR A 36 -16.50 -1.06 8.34
CA THR A 36 -16.31 -2.52 8.41
C THR A 36 -17.27 -3.21 7.46
N ASN A 37 -16.85 -4.34 6.90
CA ASN A 37 -17.67 -5.20 6.05
C ASN A 37 -18.11 -6.45 6.83
N GLN A 38 -19.16 -7.11 6.35
CA GLN A 38 -19.70 -8.32 6.99
C GLN A 38 -18.74 -9.52 6.90
N ASP A 39 -17.81 -9.52 5.95
CA ASP A 39 -16.80 -10.56 5.76
C ASP A 39 -15.61 -10.44 6.72
N GLY A 40 -15.60 -9.43 7.60
CA GLY A 40 -14.51 -9.16 8.54
C GLY A 40 -13.39 -8.29 7.96
N SER A 41 -13.48 -7.86 6.69
CA SER A 41 -12.58 -6.86 6.14
C SER A 41 -12.97 -5.44 6.57
N TYR A 42 -12.02 -4.51 6.48
CA TYR A 42 -12.22 -3.09 6.74
C TYR A 42 -12.27 -2.31 5.44
N LYS A 43 -13.16 -1.32 5.34
CA LYS A 43 -13.12 -0.29 4.31
C LYS A 43 -12.07 0.75 4.70
N VAL A 44 -11.02 0.87 3.90
CA VAL A 44 -9.88 1.74 4.17
C VAL A 44 -9.72 2.74 3.04
N LYS A 45 -9.63 4.03 3.39
CA LYS A 45 -9.28 5.11 2.46
C LYS A 45 -7.76 5.25 2.37
N ILE A 46 -7.19 5.07 1.18
CA ILE A 46 -5.76 5.21 0.86
C ILE A 46 -5.66 6.14 -0.35
N ASN A 47 -4.96 7.28 -0.24
CA ASN A 47 -4.76 8.23 -1.35
C ASN A 47 -6.04 8.48 -2.18
N ASP A 48 -7.13 8.81 -1.49
CA ASP A 48 -8.49 9.05 -2.03
C ASP A 48 -9.27 7.85 -2.59
N ASN A 49 -8.68 6.67 -2.67
CA ASN A 49 -9.37 5.45 -3.08
C ASN A 49 -9.84 4.64 -1.87
N ILE A 50 -10.96 3.93 -2.03
CA ILE A 50 -11.51 3.05 -1.00
C ILE A 50 -11.19 1.61 -1.36
N HIS A 51 -10.64 0.87 -0.40
CA HIS A 51 -10.27 -0.53 -0.55
C HIS A 51 -10.81 -1.37 0.60
N ASN A 52 -11.21 -2.60 0.31
CA ASN A 52 -11.50 -3.60 1.33
C ASN A 52 -10.20 -4.32 1.68
N ILE A 53 -9.81 -4.31 2.95
CA ILE A 53 -8.53 -4.84 3.43
C ILE A 53 -8.73 -5.61 4.73
N TYR A 54 -8.19 -6.83 4.79
CA TYR A 54 -8.14 -7.62 6.01
C TYR A 54 -6.99 -7.17 6.91
N ALA A 55 -7.19 -7.25 8.22
CA ALA A 55 -6.16 -6.97 9.21
C ALA A 55 -5.45 -8.24 9.64
N VAL A 56 -4.24 -8.09 10.18
CA VAL A 56 -3.60 -9.15 10.96
C VAL A 56 -4.52 -9.54 12.12
N GLU A 57 -4.56 -10.83 12.43
CA GLU A 57 -5.37 -11.37 13.52
C GLU A 57 -5.05 -10.68 14.86
N GLY A 58 -6.09 -10.47 15.67
CA GLY A 58 -5.98 -9.81 16.98
C GLY A 58 -6.02 -8.28 16.95
N LEU A 59 -6.11 -7.65 15.77
CA LEU A 59 -6.28 -6.20 15.66
C LEU A 59 -7.76 -5.79 15.80
N ASN A 60 -8.04 -5.00 16.82
CA ASN A 60 -9.32 -4.31 16.98
C ASN A 60 -9.21 -2.88 16.45
N LEU A 61 -9.87 -2.61 15.33
CA LEU A 61 -9.82 -1.32 14.64
C LEU A 61 -11.21 -0.69 14.58
N ALA A 62 -11.27 0.63 14.74
CA ALA A 62 -12.49 1.41 14.68
C ALA A 62 -12.46 2.39 13.49
N VAL A 63 -13.64 2.89 13.11
CA VAL A 63 -13.74 3.99 12.14
C VAL A 63 -12.95 5.19 12.65
N ASN A 64 -12.27 5.88 11.72
CA ASN A 64 -11.31 6.96 11.94
C ASN A 64 -9.95 6.55 12.51
N ASP A 65 -9.70 5.26 12.75
CA ASP A 65 -8.35 4.82 13.06
C ASP A 65 -7.44 5.01 11.85
N ILE A 66 -6.27 5.62 12.09
CA ILE A 66 -5.18 5.66 11.12
C ILE A 66 -4.41 4.34 11.25
N VAL A 67 -4.21 3.65 10.14
CA VAL A 67 -3.58 2.33 10.11
C VAL A 67 -2.41 2.31 9.14
N LEU A 68 -1.46 1.42 9.42
CA LEU A 68 -0.36 1.11 8.52
C LEU A 68 -0.69 -0.15 7.74
N ILE A 69 -0.67 -0.03 6.42
CA ILE A 69 -0.95 -1.10 5.47
C ILE A 69 0.38 -1.59 4.93
N GLU A 70 0.61 -2.89 4.98
CA GLU A 70 1.74 -3.52 4.30
C GLU A 70 1.27 -4.11 2.97
N ILE A 71 2.03 -3.85 1.91
CA ILE A 71 1.85 -4.38 0.57
C ILE A 71 3.03 -5.30 0.29
N ALA A 72 2.78 -6.61 0.38
CA ALA A 72 3.84 -7.61 0.23
C ALA A 72 4.32 -7.71 -1.23
N ASN A 73 5.63 -7.86 -1.42
CA ASN A 73 6.26 -8.03 -2.74
C ASN A 73 5.84 -6.95 -3.77
N ASN A 74 5.64 -5.72 -3.30
CA ASN A 74 5.15 -4.59 -4.12
C ASN A 74 3.88 -4.89 -4.93
N ASN A 75 3.04 -5.84 -4.47
CA ASN A 75 1.82 -6.25 -5.15
C ASN A 75 0.61 -5.91 -4.29
N PHE A 76 -0.16 -4.92 -4.73
CA PHE A 76 -1.33 -4.39 -4.00
C PHE A 76 -2.46 -5.40 -3.79
N SER A 77 -2.45 -6.53 -4.50
CA SER A 77 -3.36 -7.65 -4.23
C SER A 77 -3.00 -8.36 -2.92
N PHE A 78 -1.74 -8.33 -2.50
CA PHE A 78 -1.23 -8.90 -1.24
C PHE A 78 -1.06 -7.82 -0.16
N LYS A 79 -2.12 -7.02 0.04
CA LYS A 79 -2.16 -5.97 1.07
C LYS A 79 -2.89 -6.42 2.32
N TYR A 80 -2.45 -5.94 3.48
CA TYR A 80 -3.13 -6.18 4.75
C TYR A 80 -2.85 -5.05 5.76
N ILE A 81 -3.74 -4.86 6.73
CA ILE A 81 -3.53 -3.90 7.82
C ILE A 81 -2.59 -4.53 8.84
N LYS A 82 -1.39 -3.97 8.98
CA LYS A 82 -0.34 -4.48 9.86
C LYS A 82 -0.51 -4.04 11.30
N CYS A 83 -0.87 -2.76 11.50
CA CYS A 83 -1.11 -2.22 12.83
C CYS A 83 -1.91 -0.91 12.77
N LYS A 84 -2.45 -0.54 13.92
CA LYS A 84 -2.97 0.80 14.19
C LYS A 84 -1.81 1.75 14.46
N ARG A 85 -1.84 2.94 13.86
CA ARG A 85 -0.90 4.01 14.20
C ARG A 85 -1.19 4.45 15.64
N PRO A 86 -0.20 4.43 16.54
CA PRO A 86 -0.40 4.97 17.88
C PRO A 86 -0.77 6.45 17.78
N LYS A 87 -1.76 6.88 18.55
CA LYS A 87 -1.98 8.30 18.77
C LYS A 87 -0.73 8.81 19.49
N LEU A 88 -0.06 9.82 18.94
CA LEU A 88 0.86 10.60 19.75
C LEU A 88 -0.02 11.19 20.85
N ASN A 89 0.17 10.74 22.09
CA ASN A 89 -0.38 11.48 23.21
C ASN A 89 0.36 12.82 23.19
N ASP A 90 -0.38 13.90 23.00
CA ASP A 90 0.13 15.25 23.23
C ASP A 90 0.50 15.31 24.73
N TYR A 91 1.80 15.19 25.01
CA TYR A 91 2.38 15.41 26.35
C TYR A 91 2.52 16.91 26.61
#